data_AF-A0A1A9J418-F1
#
_entry.id   AF-A0A1A9J418-F1
#
_cell.length_a   1.000
_cell.length_b   1.000
_cell.length_c   1.000
_cell.angle_alpha   90.00
_cell.angle_beta   90.00
_cell.angle_gamma   90.00
#
_symmetry.space_group_name_H-M   'P 1'
#
loop_
_entity.id
_entity.type
_entity.pdbx_description
1 polymer ?
#
loop_
_entity_poly.entity_id
_entity_poly.type
_entity_poly.pdbx_seq_one_letter_code
_entity_poly.pdbx_strand_id
1 'polypeptide(L)'
;MNDNAGNHDTTGGHDDGRAGGDFGEAEQELLEEELRQAAAVLDPVPDSLRQLAVEAFALHDLDARIAELTFDSLVDAIPVRGATDVPRMLTFQAGDLTVDVEVSGDGLLGQVMPPQPARIEVLSGPRAGARLTADELGRFAAQAPPAGPFALRLHAGGDVVVTEWLRA
;
A
#
# COMPACT_ATOMS: atom_id res chain seq x y z
N MET A 1 -16.58 -78.64 -54.33
CA MET A 1 -17.62 -78.28 -53.35
C MET A 1 -16.97 -77.67 -52.11
N ASN A 2 -16.91 -76.35 -52.01
CA ASN A 2 -17.80 -75.60 -51.12
C ASN A 2 -17.55 -74.09 -51.28
N ASP A 3 -18.66 -73.38 -51.48
CA ASP A 3 -18.79 -71.98 -51.81
C ASP A 3 -19.17 -71.13 -50.58
N ASN A 4 -18.63 -69.91 -50.57
CA ASN A 4 -19.30 -68.61 -50.37
C ASN A 4 -19.88 -68.13 -49.01
N ALA A 5 -19.32 -66.98 -48.60
CA ALA A 5 -19.86 -65.73 -48.04
C ALA A 5 -20.75 -65.66 -46.78
N GLY A 6 -20.33 -64.73 -45.91
CA GLY A 6 -21.16 -63.91 -45.03
C GLY A 6 -20.43 -62.60 -44.69
N ASN A 7 -21.01 -61.47 -45.09
CA ASN A 7 -20.53 -60.08 -44.89
C ASN A 7 -21.47 -59.32 -43.94
N HIS A 8 -20.93 -58.46 -43.08
CA HIS A 8 -21.42 -57.10 -42.72
C HIS A 8 -20.53 -56.51 -41.60
N ASP A 9 -19.83 -55.40 -41.88
CA ASP A 9 -20.11 -54.02 -41.40
C ASP A 9 -19.90 -53.83 -39.87
N THR A 10 -19.31 -52.77 -39.31
CA THR A 10 -18.99 -51.41 -39.77
C THR A 10 -18.17 -50.69 -38.68
N THR A 11 -17.34 -49.73 -39.10
CA THR A 11 -17.19 -48.38 -38.52
C THR A 11 -16.77 -48.18 -37.05
N GLY A 12 -15.65 -47.45 -36.90
CA GLY A 12 -15.66 -46.23 -36.08
C GLY A 12 -15.21 -46.34 -34.63
N GLY A 13 -13.92 -46.60 -34.40
CA GLY A 13 -13.26 -46.06 -33.22
C GLY A 13 -12.92 -44.59 -33.49
N HIS A 14 -13.90 -43.69 -33.33
CA HIS A 14 -13.62 -42.28 -33.08
C HIS A 14 -12.91 -42.22 -31.72
N ASP A 15 -11.58 -42.17 -31.77
CA ASP A 15 -10.78 -41.62 -30.69
C ASP A 15 -11.10 -40.12 -30.64
N ASP A 16 -12.19 -39.78 -29.95
CA ASP A 16 -12.48 -38.43 -29.50
C ASP A 16 -11.47 -38.10 -28.39
N GLY A 17 -10.20 -38.04 -28.78
CA GLY A 17 -9.17 -37.30 -28.09
C GLY A 17 -9.62 -35.86 -28.08
N ARG A 18 -10.33 -35.47 -27.02
CA ARG A 18 -10.42 -34.09 -26.57
C ARG A 18 -8.98 -33.58 -26.45
N ALA A 19 -8.49 -32.98 -27.53
CA ALA A 19 -7.36 -32.08 -27.50
C ALA A 19 -7.82 -30.83 -26.73
N GLY A 20 -7.88 -30.95 -25.40
CA GLY A 20 -7.71 -29.79 -24.54
C GLY A 20 -6.30 -29.29 -24.82
N GLY A 21 -6.21 -28.24 -25.63
CA GLY A 21 -4.95 -27.60 -25.96
C GLY A 21 -4.26 -27.20 -24.67
N ASP A 22 -3.16 -27.87 -24.37
CA ASP A 22 -2.17 -27.43 -23.41
C ASP A 22 -1.44 -26.23 -24.07
N PHE A 23 -2.11 -25.08 -24.08
CA PHE A 23 -1.47 -23.82 -24.45
C PHE A 23 -0.41 -23.56 -23.38
N GLY A 24 0.86 -23.46 -23.79
CA GLY A 24 1.93 -23.14 -22.84
C GLY A 24 1.66 -21.82 -22.14
N GLU A 25 2.09 -21.67 -20.88
CA GLU A 25 1.84 -20.48 -20.05
C GLU A 25 2.18 -19.16 -20.79
N ALA A 26 3.27 -19.14 -21.57
CA ALA A 26 3.67 -17.97 -22.36
C ALA A 26 2.70 -17.62 -23.50
N GLU A 27 2.05 -18.61 -24.12
CA GLU A 27 1.05 -18.38 -25.17
C GLU A 27 -0.27 -17.89 -24.57
N GLN A 28 -0.62 -18.39 -23.37
CA GLN A 28 -1.77 -17.90 -22.60
C GLN A 28 -1.56 -16.45 -22.17
N GLU A 29 -0.39 -16.09 -21.64
CA GLU A 29 -0.07 -14.69 -21.28
C GLU A 29 -0.17 -13.73 -22.47
N LEU A 30 0.33 -14.15 -23.65
CA LEU A 30 0.25 -13.35 -24.87
C LEU A 30 -1.20 -13.12 -25.31
N LEU A 31 -2.00 -14.19 -25.29
CA LEU A 31 -3.43 -14.12 -25.61
C LEU A 31 -4.19 -13.25 -24.60
N GLU A 32 -3.90 -13.37 -23.31
CA GLU A 32 -4.51 -12.54 -22.27
C GLU A 32 -4.18 -11.04 -22.46
N GLU A 33 -2.95 -10.72 -22.85
CA GLU A 33 -2.55 -9.35 -23.17
C GLU A 33 -3.31 -8.82 -24.40
N GLU A 34 -3.40 -9.61 -25.47
CA GLU A 34 -4.17 -9.25 -26.67
C GLU A 34 -5.64 -8.98 -26.34
N LEU A 35 -6.26 -9.86 -25.54
CA LEU A 35 -7.63 -9.69 -25.08
C LEU A 35 -7.80 -8.45 -24.20
N ARG A 36 -6.84 -8.14 -23.32
CA ARG A 36 -6.89 -6.94 -22.47
C ARG A 36 -6.81 -5.66 -23.30
N GLN A 37 -5.98 -5.64 -24.34
CA GLN A 37 -5.88 -4.53 -25.28
C GLN A 37 -7.17 -4.36 -26.08
N ALA A 38 -7.73 -5.44 -26.62
CA ALA A 38 -9.00 -5.40 -27.34
C ALA A 38 -10.15 -4.91 -26.45
N ALA A 39 -10.23 -5.39 -25.21
CA ALA A 39 -11.22 -4.95 -24.23
C ALA A 39 -11.08 -3.45 -23.90
N ALA A 40 -9.86 -2.95 -23.73
CA ALA A 40 -9.63 -1.53 -23.44
C ALA A 40 -10.12 -0.59 -24.58
N VAL A 41 -10.15 -1.08 -25.83
CA VAL A 41 -10.64 -0.33 -26.99
C VAL A 41 -12.15 -0.47 -27.16
N LEU A 42 -12.68 -1.69 -27.02
CA LEU A 42 -14.09 -2.00 -27.31
C LEU A 42 -15.03 -1.66 -26.15
N ASP A 43 -14.55 -1.81 -24.92
CA ASP A 43 -15.31 -1.55 -23.69
C ASP A 43 -14.43 -0.74 -22.69
N PRO A 44 -14.10 0.51 -23.03
CA PRO A 44 -13.30 1.35 -22.14
C PRO A 44 -14.08 1.65 -20.86
N VAL A 45 -13.39 1.69 -19.71
CA VAL A 45 -14.00 2.09 -18.43
C VAL A 45 -14.67 3.46 -18.61
N PRO A 46 -16.00 3.56 -18.45
CA PRO A 46 -16.73 4.81 -18.59
C PRO A 46 -16.15 5.89 -17.68
N ASP A 47 -16.03 7.12 -18.19
CA ASP A 47 -15.46 8.25 -17.43
C ASP A 47 -16.21 8.51 -16.13
N SER A 48 -17.53 8.27 -16.10
CA SER A 48 -18.34 8.38 -14.90
C SER A 48 -17.93 7.39 -13.80
N LEU A 49 -17.56 6.15 -14.15
CA LEU A 49 -17.07 5.17 -13.17
C LEU A 49 -15.67 5.52 -12.68
N ARG A 50 -14.81 6.04 -13.57
CA ARG A 50 -13.48 6.52 -13.18
C ARG A 50 -13.60 7.71 -12.22
N GLN A 51 -14.47 8.66 -12.53
CA GLN A 51 -14.74 9.82 -11.70
C GLN A 51 -15.31 9.39 -10.34
N LEU A 52 -16.28 8.48 -10.33
CA LEU A 52 -16.85 7.93 -9.10
C LEU A 52 -15.80 7.19 -8.26
N ALA A 53 -14.87 6.46 -8.88
CA ALA A 53 -13.77 5.82 -8.16
C ALA A 53 -12.82 6.84 -7.52
N VAL A 54 -12.48 7.93 -8.22
CA VAL A 54 -11.68 9.03 -7.68
C VAL A 54 -12.40 9.73 -6.52
N GLU A 55 -13.69 9.99 -6.68
CA GLU A 55 -14.52 10.61 -5.64
C GLU A 55 -14.66 9.72 -4.40
N ALA A 56 -14.87 8.42 -4.59
CA ALA A 56 -14.91 7.46 -3.49
C ALA A 56 -13.55 7.35 -2.78
N PHE A 57 -12.44 7.39 -3.53
CA PHE A 57 -11.09 7.39 -2.95
C PHE A 57 -10.79 8.66 -2.15
N ALA A 58 -11.33 9.82 -2.57
CA ALA A 58 -11.21 11.06 -1.79
C ALA A 58 -11.86 10.97 -0.41
N LEU A 59 -12.85 10.09 -0.24
CA LEU A 59 -13.48 9.80 1.05
C LEU A 59 -12.67 8.86 1.94
N HIS A 60 -11.66 8.15 1.42
CA HIS A 60 -10.94 7.13 2.21
C HIS A 60 -10.18 7.73 3.40
N ASP A 61 -9.76 8.99 3.30
CA ASP A 61 -9.02 9.69 4.36
C ASP A 61 -9.96 10.42 5.35
N LEU A 62 -11.28 10.47 5.11
CA LEU A 62 -12.22 11.17 6.01
C LEU A 62 -12.37 10.49 7.37
N ASP A 63 -12.14 9.19 7.45
CA ASP A 63 -12.16 8.43 8.71
C ASP A 63 -10.83 8.54 9.49
N ALA A 64 -9.81 9.19 8.91
CA ALA A 64 -8.54 9.38 9.59
C ALA A 64 -8.67 10.39 10.73
N ARG A 65 -8.29 9.97 11.93
CA ARG A 65 -8.24 10.84 13.10
C ARG A 65 -7.00 11.71 13.02
N ILE A 66 -7.15 13.00 13.27
CA ILE A 66 -6.00 13.90 13.37
C ILE A 66 -5.35 13.74 14.75
N ALA A 67 -4.05 13.48 14.76
CA ALA A 67 -3.24 13.56 15.97
C ALA A 67 -2.73 14.98 16.16
N GLU A 68 -3.15 15.60 17.25
CA GLU A 68 -2.76 16.95 17.65
C GLU A 68 -1.32 16.95 18.14
N LEU A 69 -0.55 17.98 17.78
CA LEU A 69 0.79 18.19 18.31
C LEU A 69 0.71 18.73 19.74
N THR A 70 1.02 17.89 20.73
CA THR A 70 0.93 18.24 22.16
C THR A 70 2.27 18.69 22.76
N PHE A 71 3.38 18.44 22.07
CA PHE A 71 4.71 18.90 22.48
C PHE A 71 5.62 19.11 21.27
N ASP A 72 6.36 20.22 21.26
CA ASP A 72 7.40 20.53 20.29
C ASP A 72 8.62 21.13 21.00
N SER A 73 9.75 20.42 20.99
CA SER A 73 10.96 20.90 21.66
C SER A 73 11.50 22.21 21.13
N LEU A 74 11.14 22.64 19.90
CA LEU A 74 11.55 23.96 19.41
C LEU A 74 10.88 25.11 20.17
N VAL A 75 9.69 24.87 20.72
CA VAL A 75 8.87 25.90 21.38
C VAL A 75 8.80 25.66 22.89
N ASP A 76 8.73 24.40 23.30
CA ASP A 76 8.40 24.01 24.68
C ASP A 76 9.63 23.64 25.52
N ALA A 77 10.78 23.31 24.90
CA ALA A 77 11.96 22.88 25.65
C ALA A 77 12.81 24.06 26.16
N ILE A 78 13.44 23.86 27.32
CA ILE A 78 14.40 24.82 27.89
C ILE A 78 15.77 24.65 27.19
N PRO A 79 16.35 25.71 26.60
CA PRO A 79 17.65 25.61 25.93
C PRO A 79 18.78 25.18 26.88
N VAL A 80 19.54 24.16 26.50
CA VAL A 80 20.72 23.69 27.23
C VAL A 80 21.99 24.31 26.66
N ARG A 81 22.79 24.97 27.51
CA ARG A 81 24.04 25.63 27.09
C ARG A 81 25.05 24.62 26.55
N GLY A 82 25.56 24.87 25.35
CA GLY A 82 26.62 24.07 24.73
C GLY A 82 26.13 22.87 23.91
N ALA A 83 24.81 22.64 23.86
CA ALA A 83 24.24 21.65 22.96
C ALA A 83 24.15 22.21 21.54
N THR A 84 24.76 21.52 20.59
CA THR A 84 24.66 21.80 19.15
C THR A 84 24.02 20.60 18.48
N ASP A 85 23.15 20.85 17.49
CA ASP A 85 22.50 19.80 16.71
C ASP A 85 21.59 18.86 17.54
N VAL A 86 20.81 19.45 18.45
CA VAL A 86 19.86 18.69 19.28
C VAL A 86 18.69 18.24 18.42
N PRO A 87 18.35 16.94 18.41
CA PRO A 87 17.18 16.45 17.68
C PRO A 87 15.89 17.13 18.14
N ARG A 88 14.98 17.39 17.20
CA ARG A 88 13.66 17.93 17.51
C ARG A 88 12.76 16.81 18.01
N MET A 89 12.24 16.97 19.23
CA MET A 89 11.30 16.06 19.86
C MET A 89 9.88 16.56 19.62
N LEU A 90 9.01 15.66 19.19
CA LEU A 90 7.61 15.93 18.90
C LEU A 90 6.77 14.85 19.57
N THR A 91 5.68 15.25 20.22
CA THR A 91 4.67 14.30 20.71
C THR A 91 3.33 14.65 20.10
N PHE A 92 2.70 13.65 19.50
CA PHE A 92 1.36 13.75 18.95
C PHE A 92 0.36 12.88 19.71
N GLN A 93 -0.88 13.33 19.81
CA GLN A 93 -1.93 12.59 20.50
C GLN A 93 -3.23 12.51 19.69
N ALA A 94 -3.77 11.29 19.58
CA ALA A 94 -5.09 11.01 19.02
C ALA A 94 -5.88 10.10 19.97
N GLY A 95 -6.60 10.69 20.94
CA GLY A 95 -7.28 9.94 22.00
C GLY A 95 -6.27 9.17 22.85
N ASP A 96 -6.39 7.83 22.87
CA ASP A 96 -5.50 6.97 23.64
C ASP A 96 -4.18 6.63 22.91
N LEU A 97 -4.05 7.00 21.63
CA LEU A 97 -2.83 6.81 20.86
C LEU A 97 -1.89 8.02 21.02
N THR A 98 -0.65 7.76 21.38
CA THR A 98 0.43 8.75 21.40
C THR A 98 1.52 8.33 20.42
N VAL A 99 2.09 9.29 19.70
CA VAL A 99 3.22 9.08 18.79
C VAL A 99 4.31 10.06 19.17
N ASP A 100 5.41 9.53 19.69
CA ASP A 100 6.62 10.31 19.93
C ASP A 100 7.54 10.20 18.71
N VAL A 101 8.08 11.33 18.27
CA VAL A 101 8.92 11.42 17.09
C VAL A 101 10.16 12.26 17.41
N GLU A 102 11.30 11.71 17.05
CA GLU A 102 12.58 12.38 17.01
C GLU A 102 12.97 12.64 15.56
N VAL A 103 13.27 13.90 15.25
CA VAL A 103 13.76 14.34 13.95
C VAL A 103 15.15 14.91 14.10
N SER A 104 16.11 14.36 13.35
CA SER A 104 17.50 14.81 13.32
C SER A 104 18.02 14.85 11.89
N GLY A 105 19.25 15.32 11.70
CA GLY A 105 19.92 15.28 10.39
C GLY A 105 20.13 13.86 9.84
N ASP A 106 20.15 12.85 10.71
CA ASP A 106 20.39 11.45 10.36
C ASP A 106 19.09 10.71 10.01
N GLY A 107 17.93 11.26 10.36
CA GLY A 107 16.66 10.61 10.07
C GLY A 107 15.54 10.92 11.02
N LEU A 108 14.64 9.95 11.12
CA LEU A 108 13.48 9.99 11.98
C LEU A 108 13.47 8.72 12.83
N LEU A 109 13.33 8.88 14.14
CA LEU A 109 13.02 7.79 15.06
C LEU A 109 11.65 8.07 15.66
N GLY A 110 10.90 7.03 15.99
CA GLY A 110 9.64 7.24 16.67
C GLY A 110 9.14 6.02 17.41
N GLN A 111 8.15 6.27 18.25
CA GLN A 111 7.51 5.27 19.07
C GLN A 111 6.00 5.51 19.13
N VAL A 112 5.24 4.46 18.88
CA VAL A 112 3.79 4.41 19.03
C VAL A 112 3.44 3.85 20.41
N MET A 113 2.54 4.54 21.10
CA MET A 113 2.06 4.17 22.44
C MET A 113 0.52 4.11 22.45
N PRO A 114 -0.11 3.08 23.04
CA PRO A 114 0.50 1.87 23.61
C PRO A 114 1.32 1.07 22.59
N PRO A 115 2.36 0.31 23.03
CA PRO A 115 3.24 -0.45 22.12
C PRO A 115 2.45 -1.43 21.25
N GLN A 116 2.57 -1.30 19.93
CA GLN A 116 1.94 -2.19 18.96
C GLN A 116 2.58 -2.07 17.57
N PRO A 117 2.54 -3.14 16.75
CA PRO A 117 2.88 -3.03 15.35
C PRO A 117 1.97 -2.04 14.62
N ALA A 118 2.56 -1.23 13.75
CA ALA A 118 1.84 -0.26 12.93
C ALA A 118 2.48 -0.13 11.55
N ARG A 119 1.66 0.17 10.53
CA ARG A 119 2.18 0.61 9.23
C ARG A 119 2.20 2.12 9.22
N ILE A 120 3.31 2.69 8.79
CA ILE A 120 3.52 4.14 8.84
C ILE A 120 3.91 4.61 7.45
N GLU A 121 3.28 5.68 7.00
CA GLU A 121 3.65 6.38 5.78
C GLU A 121 4.12 7.79 6.15
N VAL A 122 5.32 8.14 5.72
CA VAL A 122 5.81 9.52 5.78
C VAL A 122 5.17 10.25 4.60
N LEU A 123 4.25 11.16 4.85
CA LEU A 123 3.62 11.98 3.82
C LEU A 123 4.57 13.11 3.43
N SER A 124 4.72 13.38 2.13
CA SER A 124 5.62 14.43 1.63
C SER A 124 5.14 14.96 0.27
N GLY A 125 4.43 16.10 0.29
CA GLY A 125 3.89 16.72 -0.92
C GLY A 125 3.08 15.74 -1.79
N PRO A 126 3.09 15.87 -3.14
CA PRO A 126 2.32 15.01 -4.03
C PRO A 126 2.95 13.63 -4.31
N ARG A 127 4.10 13.31 -3.69
CA ARG A 127 4.78 12.02 -3.90
C ARG A 127 4.33 11.01 -2.85
N ALA A 128 4.23 9.75 -3.27
CA ALA A 128 4.16 8.63 -2.34
C ALA A 128 5.43 8.67 -1.48
N GLY A 129 5.28 8.84 -0.17
CA GLY A 129 6.43 8.93 0.70
C GLY A 129 6.85 7.59 1.29
N ALA A 130 7.84 7.63 2.18
CA ALA A 130 8.49 6.43 2.69
C ALA A 130 7.52 5.58 3.54
N ARG A 131 7.53 4.27 3.32
CA ARG A 131 6.78 3.32 4.13
C ARG A 131 7.68 2.73 5.20
N LEU A 132 7.25 2.83 6.45
CA LEU A 132 7.91 2.30 7.63
C LEU A 132 6.98 1.33 8.33
N THR A 133 7.54 0.54 9.23
CA THR A 133 6.80 -0.35 10.11
C THR A 133 7.25 -0.13 11.54
N ALA A 134 6.30 0.02 12.45
CA ALA A 134 6.59 -0.11 13.87
C ALA A 134 6.66 -1.58 14.26
N ASP A 135 7.63 -1.93 15.11
CA ASP A 135 7.78 -3.27 15.67
C ASP A 135 6.76 -3.56 16.79
N GLU A 136 6.89 -4.71 17.45
CA GLU A 136 6.01 -5.12 18.57
C GLU A 136 6.07 -4.15 19.77
N LEU A 137 7.17 -3.38 19.89
CA LEU A 137 7.35 -2.36 20.92
C LEU A 137 6.88 -0.97 20.45
N GLY A 138 6.27 -0.88 19.27
CA GLY A 138 5.80 0.37 18.68
C GLY A 138 6.93 1.22 18.07
N ARG A 139 8.15 0.71 17.95
CA ARG A 139 9.31 1.50 17.50
C ARG A 139 9.46 1.47 15.99
N PHE A 140 9.74 2.63 15.40
CA PHE A 140 10.00 2.76 13.97
C PHE A 140 11.14 3.74 13.70
N ALA A 141 11.77 3.60 12.53
CA ALA A 141 12.89 4.43 12.12
C ALA A 141 12.93 4.63 10.60
N ALA A 142 13.37 5.81 10.17
CA ALA A 142 13.77 6.12 8.80
C ALA A 142 15.21 6.63 8.80
N GLN A 143 16.03 6.13 7.87
CA GLN A 143 17.47 6.42 7.78
C GLN A 143 17.79 7.75 7.06
N ALA A 144 16.77 8.54 6.73
CA ALA A 144 16.94 9.83 6.09
C ALA A 144 15.83 10.77 6.56
N PRO A 145 16.14 12.05 6.85
CA PRO A 145 15.13 13.00 7.27
C PRO A 145 14.18 13.33 6.11
N PRO A 146 12.93 13.73 6.41
CA PRO A 146 12.02 14.23 5.38
C PRO A 146 12.63 15.44 4.66
N ALA A 147 12.62 15.42 3.32
CA ALA A 147 13.24 16.46 2.49
C ALA A 147 12.47 17.80 2.45
N GLY A 148 11.43 17.97 3.26
CA GLY A 148 10.54 19.12 3.26
C GLY A 148 9.40 18.96 4.26
N PRO A 149 8.30 19.72 4.10
CA PRO A 149 7.12 19.54 4.94
C PRO A 149 6.63 18.10 4.90
N PHE A 150 6.34 17.54 6.07
CA PHE A 150 5.94 16.15 6.21
C PHE A 150 4.87 15.97 7.28
N ALA A 151 4.14 14.86 7.19
CA ALA A 151 3.26 14.35 8.23
C ALA A 151 3.44 12.83 8.30
N LEU A 152 2.97 12.20 9.37
CA LEU A 152 2.94 10.74 9.48
C LEU A 152 1.51 10.26 9.40
N ARG A 153 1.25 9.26 8.57
CA ARG A 153 0.02 8.48 8.57
C ARG A 153 0.29 7.11 9.15
N LEU A 154 -0.42 6.77 10.21
CA LEU A 154 -0.27 5.52 10.94
C LEU A 154 -1.54 4.69 10.79
N HIS A 155 -1.36 3.39 10.53
CA HIS A 155 -2.40 2.38 10.64
C HIS A 155 -2.05 1.52 11.86
N ALA A 156 -2.74 1.75 12.97
CA ALA A 156 -2.46 1.13 14.27
C ALA A 156 -3.76 0.70 14.94
N GLY A 157 -3.86 -0.56 15.39
CA GLY A 157 -5.03 -1.04 16.13
C GLY A 157 -6.38 -1.00 15.38
N GLY A 158 -6.37 -0.85 14.05
CA GLY A 158 -7.59 -0.65 13.23
C GLY A 158 -7.95 0.81 12.98
N ASP A 159 -7.31 1.75 13.68
CA ASP A 159 -7.46 3.18 13.46
C ASP A 159 -6.45 3.68 12.41
N VAL A 160 -6.87 4.70 11.66
CA VAL A 160 -5.99 5.52 10.83
C VAL A 160 -5.80 6.85 11.51
N VAL A 161 -4.54 7.21 11.78
CA VAL A 161 -4.18 8.45 12.45
C VAL A 161 -3.21 9.23 11.59
N VAL A 162 -3.45 10.53 11.43
CA VAL A 162 -2.59 11.44 10.66
C VAL A 162 -2.12 12.58 11.55
N THR A 163 -0.81 12.80 11.63
CA THR A 163 -0.26 13.94 12.37
C THR A 163 -0.49 15.24 11.62
N GLU A 164 -0.36 16.37 12.32
CA GLU A 164 -0.21 17.66 11.67
C GLU A 164 1.01 17.72 10.75
N TRP A 165 0.97 18.63 9.76
CA TRP A 165 2.09 18.88 8.87
C TRP A 165 3.15 19.72 9.56
N LEU A 166 4.38 19.23 9.54
CA LEU A 166 5.55 19.88 10.13
C LEU A 166 6.64 20.11 9.09
N ARG A 167 7.63 20.91 9.47
CA ARG A 167 8.91 21.01 8.76
C ARG A 167 9.98 20.40 9.65
N ALA A 168 10.89 19.62 9.07
CA ALA A 168 12.08 19.14 9.77
C ALA A 168 12.97 20.32 10.18
#